data_AF-A0A4Q9MK45-F1
#
_entry.id   AF-A0A4Q9MK45-F1
#
_cell.length_a   1.000
_cell.length_b   1.000
_cell.length_c   1.000
_cell.angle_alpha   90.00
_cell.angle_beta   90.00
_cell.angle_gamma   90.00
#
_symmetry.space_group_name_H-M   'P 1'
#
loop_
_entity.id
_entity.type
_entity.pdbx_description
1 polymer ?
#
loop_
_entity_poly.entity_id
_entity_poly.type
_entity_poly.pdbx_seq_one_letter_code
_entity_poly.pdbx_strand_id
1 'polypeptide(L)'
;MGRWTQYDDDSYRLPEGMKRVGYDSDTGNYYFRDQDGSLWEGPDGAEYGEMKRVTDAPVVIGDPSADDVSDEEAEIGVHSRADGYHPLAMDSNGTVHAGRRVHDNTNAYRLILPFFLIVAVVLLLVIRLVHSSTSSPPKAIHCPGTSEAYYISRGDTCWDLAQTRGCSVDDILNINSGLKCETLALGQSICLPTKA
;
A
#
# COMPACT_ATOMS: atom_id res chain seq x y z
N MET A 1 0.00 -19.94 -1.15
CA MET A 1 -1.45 -19.72 -1.09
C MET A 1 -2.05 -20.41 -2.30
N GLY A 2 -2.73 -21.53 -2.10
CA GLY A 2 -3.34 -22.30 -3.18
C GLY A 2 -4.34 -21.42 -3.92
N ARG A 3 -4.20 -21.37 -5.25
CA ARG A 3 -5.07 -20.59 -6.12
C ARG A 3 -6.39 -21.35 -6.22
N TRP A 4 -7.36 -21.01 -5.39
CA TRP A 4 -8.74 -21.48 -5.57
C TRP A 4 -9.17 -21.09 -6.98
N THR A 5 -9.40 -22.09 -7.81
CA THR A 5 -9.92 -21.90 -9.16
C THR A 5 -11.41 -22.16 -9.14
N GLN A 6 -12.15 -21.53 -10.06
CA GLN A 6 -13.57 -21.84 -10.29
C GLN A 6 -13.86 -23.33 -10.61
N TYR A 7 -12.82 -24.15 -10.83
CA TYR A 7 -12.90 -25.61 -11.02
C TYR A 7 -12.86 -26.40 -9.70
N ASP A 8 -12.62 -25.72 -8.58
CA ASP A 8 -12.72 -26.27 -7.21
C ASP A 8 -14.15 -26.14 -6.65
N ASP A 9 -15.07 -25.56 -7.42
CA ASP A 9 -16.49 -25.47 -7.07
C ASP A 9 -17.19 -26.82 -7.28
N ASP A 10 -17.77 -27.39 -6.22
CA ASP A 10 -18.42 -28.71 -6.24
C ASP A 10 -19.62 -28.78 -7.17
N SER A 11 -20.13 -27.61 -7.58
CA SER A 11 -21.23 -27.46 -8.52
C SER A 11 -21.01 -28.21 -9.84
N TYR A 12 -19.74 -28.45 -10.23
CA TYR A 12 -19.38 -29.21 -11.44
C TYR A 12 -19.07 -30.69 -11.20
N ARG A 13 -18.96 -31.13 -9.93
CA ARG A 13 -18.60 -32.52 -9.55
C ARG A 13 -19.80 -33.31 -9.06
N LEU A 14 -20.83 -32.61 -8.59
CA LEU A 14 -22.03 -33.21 -8.01
C LEU A 14 -23.17 -33.28 -9.03
N PRO A 15 -24.09 -34.26 -8.88
CA PRO A 15 -25.34 -34.28 -9.64
C PRO A 15 -26.14 -32.98 -9.49
N GLU A 16 -26.94 -32.64 -10.50
CA GLU A 16 -27.70 -31.37 -10.51
C GLU A 16 -28.60 -31.21 -9.28
N GLY A 17 -28.34 -30.14 -8.51
CA GLY A 17 -29.09 -29.78 -7.30
C GLY A 17 -28.66 -30.47 -6.01
N MET A 18 -27.58 -31.27 -6.06
CA MET A 18 -26.92 -31.75 -4.87
C MET A 18 -25.83 -30.77 -4.44
N LYS A 19 -25.81 -30.42 -3.15
CA LYS A 19 -24.82 -29.49 -2.57
C LYS A 19 -24.05 -30.16 -1.44
N ARG A 20 -22.73 -29.99 -1.41
CA ARG A 20 -21.92 -30.38 -0.24
C ARG A 20 -22.34 -29.54 0.95
N VAL A 21 -22.66 -30.22 2.05
CA VAL A 21 -23.04 -29.57 3.30
C VAL A 21 -21.93 -29.74 4.33
N GLY A 22 -21.27 -30.90 4.44
CA GLY A 22 -20.30 -31.16 5.50
C GLY A 22 -19.09 -31.99 5.07
N TYR A 23 -18.09 -31.98 5.93
CA TYR A 23 -16.91 -32.83 5.85
C TYR A 23 -16.59 -33.34 7.26
N ASP A 24 -16.41 -34.65 7.40
CA ASP A 24 -15.91 -35.28 8.61
C ASP A 24 -14.41 -35.52 8.46
N SER A 25 -13.61 -34.83 9.28
CA SER A 25 -12.15 -34.91 9.25
C SER A 25 -11.59 -36.22 9.79
N ASP A 26 -12.33 -36.94 10.62
CA ASP A 26 -11.85 -38.17 11.23
C ASP A 26 -11.95 -39.35 10.25
N THR A 27 -13.03 -39.39 9.48
CA THR A 27 -13.27 -40.43 8.45
C THR A 27 -12.85 -39.99 7.05
N GLY A 28 -12.74 -38.69 6.81
CA GLY A 28 -12.52 -38.11 5.49
C GLY A 28 -13.78 -38.10 4.62
N ASN A 29 -14.96 -38.27 5.20
CA ASN A 29 -16.22 -38.41 4.47
C ASN A 29 -16.86 -37.07 4.17
N TYR A 30 -17.40 -36.95 2.96
CA TYR A 30 -18.18 -35.79 2.55
C TYR A 30 -19.68 -36.07 2.68
N TYR A 31 -20.41 -35.08 3.18
CA TYR A 31 -21.87 -35.11 3.29
C TYR A 31 -22.49 -34.15 2.29
N PHE A 32 -23.54 -34.60 1.63
CA PHE A 32 -24.25 -33.88 0.57
C PHE A 32 -25.75 -33.85 0.86
N ARG A 33 -26.40 -32.76 0.47
CA ARG A 33 -27.85 -32.60 0.55
C ARG A 33 -28.43 -32.43 -0.85
N ASP A 34 -29.46 -33.21 -1.13
CA ASP A 34 -30.21 -33.20 -2.38
C ASP A 34 -31.35 -32.15 -2.34
N GLN A 35 -31.98 -31.86 -3.48
CA GLN A 35 -33.10 -30.93 -3.61
C GLN A 35 -34.30 -31.33 -2.73
N ASP A 36 -34.50 -32.63 -2.56
CA ASP A 36 -35.55 -33.21 -1.72
C ASP A 36 -35.22 -33.16 -0.21
N GLY A 37 -34.07 -32.57 0.16
CA GLY A 37 -33.56 -32.54 1.54
C GLY A 37 -32.99 -33.86 2.02
N SER A 38 -32.95 -34.89 1.17
CA SER A 38 -32.27 -36.16 1.46
C SER A 38 -30.77 -35.96 1.62
N LEU A 39 -30.18 -36.66 2.57
CA LEU A 39 -28.78 -36.55 2.91
C LEU A 39 -28.01 -37.77 2.40
N TRP A 40 -26.80 -37.53 1.93
CA TRP A 40 -25.95 -38.50 1.27
C TRP A 40 -24.51 -38.41 1.78
N GLU A 41 -23.85 -39.55 1.92
CA GLU A 41 -22.49 -39.69 2.42
C GLU A 41 -21.60 -40.32 1.34
N GLY A 42 -20.40 -39.78 1.15
CA GLY A 42 -19.38 -40.34 0.27
C GLY A 42 -18.63 -41.55 0.88
N PRO A 43 -17.79 -42.24 0.10
CA PRO A 43 -16.96 -43.33 0.60
C PRO A 43 -15.77 -42.83 1.45
N ASP A 44 -15.33 -43.66 2.40
CA ASP A 44 -14.17 -43.46 3.26
C ASP A 44 -12.93 -42.96 2.50
N GLY A 45 -12.52 -41.73 2.79
CA GLY A 45 -11.32 -41.09 2.24
C GLY A 45 -11.33 -40.86 0.72
N ALA A 46 -12.50 -40.92 0.07
CA ALA A 46 -12.60 -40.82 -1.38
C ALA A 46 -13.17 -39.45 -1.83
N GLU A 47 -12.44 -38.76 -2.70
CA GLU A 47 -12.92 -37.54 -3.38
C GLU A 47 -14.02 -37.81 -4.42
N TYR A 48 -14.13 -39.07 -4.89
CA TYR A 48 -15.08 -39.50 -5.92
C TYR A 48 -15.61 -40.91 -5.60
N GLY A 49 -16.89 -41.17 -5.81
CA GLY A 49 -17.46 -42.50 -5.64
C GLY A 49 -18.98 -42.52 -5.56
N GLU A 50 -19.54 -43.70 -5.31
CA GLU A 50 -20.98 -43.88 -5.09
C GLU A 50 -21.39 -43.34 -3.71
N MET A 51 -22.42 -42.50 -3.67
CA MET A 51 -22.93 -41.91 -2.43
C MET A 51 -24.01 -42.80 -1.80
N LYS A 52 -23.99 -42.94 -0.47
CA LYS A 52 -24.98 -43.70 0.29
C LYS A 52 -25.95 -42.75 0.98
N ARG A 53 -27.24 -43.02 0.88
CA ARG A 53 -28.27 -42.21 1.56
C ARG A 53 -28.18 -42.46 3.07
N VAL A 54 -28.04 -41.37 3.83
CA VAL A 54 -27.93 -41.39 5.29
C VAL A 54 -29.02 -40.50 5.91
N THR A 55 -29.39 -40.78 7.17
CA THR A 55 -30.45 -40.04 7.87
C THR A 55 -29.90 -39.00 8.85
N ASP A 56 -28.64 -39.11 9.27
CA ASP A 56 -27.99 -38.21 10.21
C ASP A 56 -26.69 -37.64 9.61
N ALA A 57 -26.58 -36.31 9.57
CA ALA A 57 -25.32 -35.59 9.34
C ALA A 57 -25.14 -34.55 10.45
N PRO A 58 -23.89 -34.16 10.75
CA PRO A 58 -23.65 -32.96 11.53
C PRO A 58 -24.32 -31.75 10.85
N VAL A 59 -25.10 -31.00 11.64
CA VAL A 59 -25.85 -29.83 11.18
C VAL A 59 -24.87 -28.74 10.77
N VAL A 60 -24.96 -28.37 9.50
CA VAL A 60 -24.16 -27.30 8.91
C VAL A 60 -24.89 -26.00 9.17
N ILE A 61 -24.30 -25.15 9.99
CA ILE A 61 -24.70 -23.77 10.17
C ILE A 61 -24.38 -23.05 8.85
N GLY A 62 -25.36 -22.97 7.95
CA GLY A 62 -25.32 -21.97 6.90
C GLY A 62 -25.74 -20.63 7.50
N ASP A 63 -25.00 -19.56 7.27
CA ASP A 63 -25.22 -18.70 6.10
C ASP A 63 -24.16 -17.58 6.05
N PRO A 64 -24.20 -16.61 5.13
CA PRO A 64 -23.20 -16.43 4.09
C PRO A 64 -22.35 -15.17 4.33
N SER A 65 -21.29 -15.05 3.54
CA SER A 65 -20.44 -13.85 3.36
C SER A 65 -19.38 -13.56 4.43
N ALA A 66 -18.22 -13.18 3.89
CA ALA A 66 -17.05 -12.57 4.52
C ALA A 66 -16.07 -13.53 5.22
N ASP A 67 -15.05 -13.89 4.44
CA ASP A 67 -13.63 -13.67 4.74
C ASP A 67 -13.08 -14.01 6.14
N ASP A 68 -12.02 -14.82 6.08
CA ASP A 68 -10.88 -14.97 6.99
C ASP A 68 -11.02 -15.85 8.25
N VAL A 69 -10.26 -16.94 8.19
CA VAL A 69 -9.91 -17.90 9.24
C VAL A 69 -8.83 -17.29 10.16
N SER A 70 -8.97 -17.48 11.48
CA SER A 70 -7.88 -18.02 12.32
C SER A 70 -8.37 -18.38 13.72
N ASP A 71 -8.07 -19.61 14.08
CA ASP A 71 -8.41 -20.41 15.26
C ASP A 71 -8.02 -19.80 16.63
N GLU A 72 -8.76 -20.16 17.68
CA GLU A 72 -8.20 -20.82 18.88
C GLU A 72 -9.31 -21.40 19.78
N GLU A 73 -9.09 -22.64 20.21
CA GLU A 73 -10.01 -23.57 20.87
C GLU A 73 -10.27 -23.26 22.36
N ALA A 74 -11.45 -23.63 22.87
CA ALA A 74 -11.63 -24.31 24.17
C ALA A 74 -13.08 -24.78 24.37
N GLU A 75 -13.26 -26.09 24.52
CA GLU A 75 -14.52 -26.77 24.84
C GLU A 75 -15.10 -26.36 26.20
N ILE A 76 -16.43 -26.33 26.35
CA ILE A 76 -17.20 -27.05 27.41
C ILE A 76 -18.63 -27.27 26.88
N GLY A 77 -19.05 -28.54 26.81
CA GLY A 77 -20.39 -28.94 26.38
C GLY A 77 -21.50 -28.46 27.31
N VAL A 78 -22.59 -27.95 26.72
CA VAL A 78 -23.87 -27.74 27.41
C VAL A 78 -25.01 -28.09 26.46
N HIS A 79 -25.90 -28.96 26.93
CA HIS A 79 -27.03 -29.54 26.21
C HIS A 79 -27.91 -28.51 25.47
N SER A 80 -28.09 -28.70 24.16
CA SER A 80 -29.04 -27.94 23.33
C SER A 80 -30.47 -28.16 23.80
N ARG A 81 -31.18 -27.07 24.10
CA ARG A 81 -32.64 -27.07 24.27
C ARG A 81 -33.32 -27.34 22.92
N ALA A 82 -34.51 -27.95 22.97
CA ALA A 82 -35.29 -28.35 21.79
C ALA A 82 -35.74 -27.18 20.87
N ASP A 83 -35.51 -25.93 21.27
CA ASP A 83 -36.09 -24.74 20.64
C ASP A 83 -35.12 -24.02 19.68
N GLY A 84 -33.94 -24.60 19.39
CA GLY A 84 -33.02 -24.10 18.34
C GLY A 84 -32.30 -22.77 18.61
N TYR A 85 -32.60 -22.09 19.72
CA TYR A 85 -31.89 -20.88 20.14
C TYR A 85 -30.72 -21.22 21.07
N HIS A 86 -29.50 -20.97 20.62
CA HIS A 86 -28.32 -21.00 21.47
C HIS A 86 -28.12 -19.62 22.11
N PRO A 87 -28.02 -19.49 23.44
CA PRO A 87 -27.61 -18.24 24.06
C PRO A 87 -26.17 -17.95 23.67
N LEU A 88 -25.89 -16.69 23.32
CA LEU A 88 -24.52 -16.22 23.08
C LEU A 88 -23.69 -16.46 24.36
N ALA A 89 -22.46 -16.94 24.18
CA ALA A 89 -21.54 -17.18 25.29
C ALA A 89 -21.44 -15.92 26.16
N MET A 90 -21.78 -16.05 27.44
CA MET A 90 -21.60 -14.98 28.41
C MET A 90 -20.21 -15.14 29.03
N ASP A 91 -19.49 -14.03 29.15
CA ASP A 91 -18.27 -14.01 29.96
C ASP A 91 -18.62 -14.23 31.44
N SER A 92 -17.60 -14.53 32.25
CA SER A 92 -17.72 -14.85 33.68
C SER A 92 -18.31 -13.72 34.54
N ASN A 93 -18.64 -12.57 33.96
CA ASN A 93 -19.22 -11.41 34.64
C ASN A 93 -20.62 -11.02 34.16
N GLY A 94 -21.23 -11.77 33.24
CA GLY A 94 -22.64 -11.61 32.89
C GLY A 94 -22.98 -10.28 32.20
N THR A 95 -22.02 -9.66 31.52
CA THR A 95 -22.25 -8.40 30.79
C THR A 95 -22.38 -8.63 29.30
N VAL A 96 -23.54 -8.25 28.73
CA VAL A 96 -23.74 -8.21 27.28
C VAL A 96 -22.91 -7.06 26.73
N HIS A 97 -21.68 -7.35 26.32
CA HIS A 97 -20.88 -6.39 25.57
C HIS A 97 -21.50 -6.23 24.18
N ALA A 98 -22.30 -5.17 24.01
CA ALA A 98 -22.61 -4.60 22.71
C ALA A 98 -21.29 -4.13 22.08
N GLY A 99 -20.61 -5.07 21.42
CA GLY A 99 -19.33 -4.85 20.77
C GLY A 99 -19.49 -3.91 19.59
N ARG A 100 -19.46 -2.60 19.85
CA ARG A 100 -19.07 -1.63 18.82
C ARG A 100 -17.60 -1.91 18.53
N ARG A 101 -17.33 -2.84 17.59
CA ARG A 101 -16.01 -3.01 16.99
C ARG A 101 -15.68 -1.68 16.30
N VAL A 102 -14.99 -0.79 17.01
CA VAL A 102 -14.15 0.19 16.33
C VAL A 102 -13.13 -0.66 15.58
N HIS A 103 -13.28 -0.72 14.26
CA HIS A 103 -12.35 -1.41 13.39
C HIS A 103 -11.05 -0.61 13.41
N ASP A 104 -10.22 -0.85 14.42
CA ASP A 104 -8.88 -0.30 14.49
C ASP A 104 -8.05 -1.00 13.41
N ASN A 105 -7.95 -0.35 12.25
CA ASN A 105 -7.09 -0.70 11.12
C ASN A 105 -5.58 -0.74 11.47
N THR A 106 -5.22 -0.67 12.76
CA THR A 106 -3.85 -0.59 13.27
C THR A 106 -3.01 -1.81 12.87
N ASN A 107 -3.64 -2.98 12.71
CA ASN A 107 -2.96 -4.20 12.25
C ASN A 107 -2.66 -4.18 10.75
N ALA A 108 -3.51 -3.53 9.93
CA ALA A 108 -3.26 -3.38 8.49
C ALA A 108 -2.00 -2.52 8.23
N TYR A 109 -1.81 -1.47 9.04
CA TYR A 109 -0.61 -0.63 8.96
C TYR A 109 0.66 -1.36 9.38
N ARG A 110 0.61 -2.34 10.30
CA ARG A 110 1.81 -3.09 10.74
C ARG A 110 2.46 -3.90 9.61
N LEU A 111 1.66 -4.42 8.68
CA LEU A 111 2.15 -5.24 7.57
C LEU A 111 2.64 -4.39 6.39
N ILE A 112 2.03 -3.22 6.14
CA ILE A 112 2.40 -2.35 5.02
C ILE A 112 3.50 -1.34 5.36
N LEU A 113 3.62 -0.93 6.64
CA LEU A 113 4.62 0.04 7.11
C LEU A 113 6.08 -0.33 6.77
N PRO A 114 6.57 -1.58 6.89
CA PRO A 114 7.94 -1.89 6.50
C PRO A 114 8.19 -1.66 5.00
N PHE A 115 7.23 -1.95 4.12
CA PHE A 115 7.36 -1.70 2.68
C PHE A 115 7.36 -0.21 2.38
N PHE A 116 6.48 0.58 3.03
CA PHE A 116 6.46 2.03 2.88
C PHE A 116 7.74 2.69 3.37
N LEU A 117 8.34 2.21 4.47
CA LEU A 117 9.62 2.73 4.96
C LEU A 117 10.76 2.43 3.99
N ILE A 118 10.83 1.23 3.42
CA ILE A 118 11.84 0.88 2.42
C ILE A 118 11.68 1.77 1.18
N VAL A 119 10.46 1.93 0.66
CA VAL A 119 10.18 2.80 -0.48
C VAL A 119 10.55 4.25 -0.17
N ALA A 120 10.23 4.76 1.01
CA ALA A 120 10.59 6.12 1.42
C ALA A 120 12.10 6.32 1.51
N VAL A 121 12.85 5.37 2.06
CA VAL A 121 14.32 5.43 2.12
C VAL A 121 14.93 5.39 0.72
N VAL A 122 14.43 4.53 -0.16
CA VAL A 122 14.89 4.45 -1.55
C VAL A 122 14.58 5.75 -2.30
N LEU A 123 13.38 6.31 -2.15
CA LEU A 123 13.02 7.60 -2.74
C LEU A 123 13.91 8.72 -2.21
N LEU A 124 14.19 8.76 -0.90
CA LEU A 124 15.11 9.73 -0.32
C LEU A 124 16.54 9.55 -0.82
N LEU A 125 17.01 8.32 -1.06
CA LEU A 125 18.32 8.05 -1.66
C LEU A 125 18.37 8.47 -3.14
N VAL A 126 17.31 8.23 -3.91
CA VAL A 126 17.20 8.69 -5.31
C VAL A 126 17.15 10.21 -5.37
N ILE A 127 16.32 10.84 -4.52
CA ILE A 127 16.27 12.30 -4.36
C ILE A 127 17.65 12.82 -3.98
N ARG A 128 18.31 12.22 -2.98
CA ARG A 128 19.69 12.59 -2.62
C ARG A 128 20.63 12.44 -3.79
N LEU A 129 20.60 11.33 -4.54
CA LEU A 129 21.50 11.08 -5.66
C LEU A 129 21.29 12.11 -6.79
N VAL A 130 20.04 12.41 -7.12
CA VAL A 130 19.66 13.40 -8.14
C VAL A 130 20.04 14.82 -7.70
N HIS A 131 19.83 15.17 -6.42
CA HIS A 131 20.16 16.49 -5.87
C HIS A 131 21.62 16.64 -5.42
N SER A 132 22.40 15.56 -5.36
CA SER A 132 23.85 15.61 -5.01
C SER A 132 24.71 16.08 -6.18
N SER A 133 24.11 16.26 -7.35
CA SER A 133 24.79 16.92 -8.46
C SER A 133 24.80 18.43 -8.19
N THR A 134 26.01 18.95 -7.97
CA THR A 134 26.41 20.37 -8.00
C THR A 134 26.48 21.14 -6.66
N SER A 135 27.31 20.68 -5.73
CA SER A 135 28.12 21.62 -4.94
C SER A 135 29.55 21.63 -5.48
N SER A 136 29.73 22.04 -6.73
CA SER A 136 31.04 22.58 -7.10
C SER A 136 31.24 23.82 -6.21
N PRO A 137 32.35 23.94 -5.47
CA PRO A 137 32.66 25.20 -4.80
C PRO A 137 32.53 26.32 -5.85
N PRO A 138 31.92 27.47 -5.53
CA PRO A 138 31.72 28.53 -6.50
C PRO A 138 33.07 28.79 -7.15
N LYS A 139 33.15 28.51 -8.46
CA LYS A 139 34.35 28.75 -9.25
C LYS A 139 34.64 30.24 -9.05
N ALA A 140 35.69 30.55 -8.28
CA ALA A 140 36.05 31.93 -8.01
C ALA A 140 36.33 32.57 -9.37
N ILE A 141 35.51 33.56 -9.73
CA ILE A 141 35.67 34.24 -11.01
C ILE A 141 36.81 35.22 -10.81
N HIS A 142 37.89 34.96 -11.50
CA HIS A 142 38.99 35.90 -11.60
C HIS A 142 38.62 36.95 -12.65
N CYS A 143 38.11 38.07 -12.15
CA CYS A 143 37.91 39.28 -12.92
C CYS A 143 39.27 39.98 -13.14
N PRO A 144 39.57 40.46 -14.36
CA PRO A 144 40.84 41.11 -14.66
C PRO A 144 40.92 42.53 -14.08
N GLY A 145 42.07 42.89 -13.51
CA GLY A 145 42.34 44.24 -13.02
C GLY A 145 41.58 44.60 -11.74
N THR A 146 40.97 45.79 -11.72
CA THR A 146 40.19 46.33 -10.58
C THR A 146 38.70 45.97 -10.65
N SER A 147 38.30 45.03 -11.51
CA SER A 147 36.90 44.63 -11.64
C SER A 147 36.49 43.63 -10.56
N GLU A 148 35.27 43.79 -10.06
CA GLU A 148 34.68 42.98 -8.99
C GLU A 148 33.65 41.99 -9.57
N ALA A 149 33.63 40.76 -9.05
CA ALA A 149 32.62 39.78 -9.44
C ALA A 149 31.26 40.12 -8.81
N TYR A 150 30.22 40.17 -9.63
CA TYR A 150 28.84 40.44 -9.23
C TYR A 150 27.90 39.37 -9.75
N TYR A 151 26.92 38.98 -8.94
CA TYR A 151 25.90 37.99 -9.30
C TYR A 151 24.60 38.70 -9.65
N ILE A 152 24.10 38.44 -10.87
CA ILE A 152 22.89 39.04 -11.39
C ILE A 152 21.69 38.61 -10.55
N SER A 153 21.01 39.62 -10.00
CA SER A 153 19.78 39.53 -9.24
C SER A 153 18.57 39.78 -10.14
N ARG A 154 17.39 39.43 -9.64
CA ARG A 154 16.14 39.60 -10.38
C ARG A 154 15.85 41.08 -10.59
N GLY A 155 15.79 41.50 -11.85
CA GLY A 155 15.47 42.89 -12.22
C GLY A 155 16.70 43.72 -12.62
N ASP A 156 17.91 43.16 -12.53
CA ASP A 156 19.11 43.86 -12.96
C ASP A 156 19.14 44.03 -14.48
N THR A 157 19.53 45.22 -14.92
CA THR A 157 19.84 45.50 -16.32
C THR A 157 21.29 45.99 -16.43
N CYS A 158 21.92 45.77 -17.59
CA CYS A 158 23.27 46.31 -17.83
C CYS A 158 23.30 47.84 -17.66
N TRP A 159 22.21 48.53 -18.00
CA TRP A 159 22.12 49.98 -17.88
C TRP A 159 22.07 50.42 -16.40
N ASP A 160 21.24 49.77 -15.57
CA ASP A 160 21.17 50.07 -14.13
C ASP A 160 22.49 49.77 -13.41
N LEU A 161 23.14 48.65 -13.76
CA LEU A 161 24.43 48.27 -13.21
C LEU A 161 25.54 49.25 -13.63
N ALA A 162 25.54 49.67 -14.89
CA ALA A 162 26.47 50.68 -15.40
C ALA A 162 26.29 52.03 -14.69
N GLN A 163 25.04 52.47 -14.54
CA GLN A 163 24.70 53.71 -13.85
C GLN A 163 25.11 53.68 -12.37
N THR A 164 24.85 52.55 -11.69
CA THR A 164 25.19 52.36 -10.28
C THR A 164 26.71 52.37 -10.06
N ARG A 165 27.48 51.80 -10.99
CA ARG A 165 28.95 51.75 -10.91
C ARG A 165 29.62 52.97 -11.55
N GLY A 166 28.86 53.82 -12.23
CA GLY A 166 29.38 55.02 -12.91
C GLY A 166 30.28 54.69 -14.12
N CYS A 167 30.02 53.58 -14.81
CA CYS A 167 30.70 53.17 -16.04
C CYS A 167 29.74 53.16 -17.23
N SER A 168 30.26 52.92 -18.45
CA SER A 168 29.41 52.70 -19.62
C SER A 168 28.99 51.23 -19.76
N VAL A 169 27.89 50.99 -20.47
CA VAL A 169 27.46 49.62 -20.80
C VAL A 169 28.52 48.90 -21.64
N ASP A 170 29.20 49.63 -22.53
CA ASP A 170 30.26 49.10 -23.37
C ASP A 170 31.46 48.63 -22.55
N ASP A 171 31.81 49.31 -21.45
CA ASP A 171 32.87 48.87 -20.54
C ASP A 171 32.56 47.51 -19.90
N ILE A 172 31.29 47.30 -19.53
CA ILE A 172 30.83 46.02 -18.97
C ILE A 172 30.92 44.92 -20.04
N LEU A 173 30.51 45.20 -21.28
CA LEU A 173 30.58 44.25 -22.39
C LEU A 173 32.03 43.90 -22.78
N ASN A 174 32.95 44.87 -22.71
CA ASN A 174 34.35 44.68 -23.03
C ASN A 174 35.07 43.77 -22.02
N ILE A 175 34.74 43.89 -20.72
CA ILE A 175 35.32 43.03 -19.68
C ILE A 175 34.72 41.63 -19.71
N ASN A 176 33.45 41.50 -20.09
CA ASN A 176 32.71 40.23 -20.11
C ASN A 176 32.48 39.76 -21.55
N SER A 177 33.50 39.12 -22.15
CA SER A 177 33.40 38.62 -23.51
C SER A 177 32.23 37.62 -23.66
N GLY A 178 31.29 37.95 -24.55
CA GLY A 178 30.11 37.13 -24.81
C GLY A 178 28.90 37.39 -23.89
N LEU A 179 28.96 38.39 -23.00
CA LEU A 179 27.79 38.84 -22.25
C LEU A 179 26.76 39.48 -23.19
N LYS A 180 25.50 39.09 -23.04
CA LYS A 180 24.37 39.66 -23.78
C LYS A 180 23.42 40.35 -22.81
N CYS A 181 23.32 41.67 -22.88
CA CYS A 181 22.48 42.47 -21.98
C CYS A 181 20.98 42.20 -22.12
N GLU A 182 20.54 41.68 -23.28
CA GLU A 182 19.14 41.29 -23.51
C GLU A 182 18.77 39.96 -22.83
N THR A 183 19.77 39.12 -22.55
CA THR A 183 19.57 37.76 -22.03
C THR A 183 20.46 37.51 -20.82
N LEU A 184 20.21 38.23 -19.74
CA LEU A 184 20.88 38.04 -18.45
C LEU A 184 20.23 36.87 -17.70
N ALA A 185 21.02 35.87 -17.30
CA ALA A 185 20.53 34.76 -16.50
C ALA A 185 20.63 35.07 -15.00
N LEU A 186 19.60 34.70 -14.23
CA LEU A 186 19.60 34.89 -12.77
C LEU A 186 20.69 34.03 -12.13
N GLY A 187 21.49 34.63 -11.24
CA GLY A 187 22.65 33.97 -10.62
C GLY A 187 23.86 33.83 -11.55
N GLN A 188 23.78 34.31 -12.80
CA GLN A 188 24.95 34.45 -13.65
C GLN A 188 25.88 35.49 -13.03
N SER A 189 27.16 35.19 -13.11
CA SER A 189 28.22 36.00 -12.54
C SER A 189 28.95 36.77 -13.63
N ILE A 190 29.16 38.06 -13.39
CA ILE A 190 29.75 39.02 -14.31
C ILE A 190 30.79 39.86 -13.58
N CYS A 191 31.74 40.44 -14.30
CA CYS A 191 32.74 41.35 -13.78
C CYS A 191 32.29 42.79 -13.99
N LEU A 192 32.17 43.57 -12.91
CA LEU A 192 31.84 44.98 -12.96
C LEU A 192 33.09 45.82 -12.68
N PRO A 193 33.37 46.87 -13.48
CA PRO A 193 34.48 47.76 -13.20
C PRO A 193 34.22 48.53 -11.89
N THR A 194 35.25 48.69 -11.06
CA THR A 194 35.22 49.64 -9.94
C THR A 194 35.70 50.99 -10.44
N LYS A 195 34.95 52.05 -10.16
CA LYS A 195 35.40 53.42 -10.40
C LYS A 195 36.49 53.74 -9.37
N ALA A 196 37.66 54.17 -9.84
CA ALA A 196 38.70 54.76 -9.01
C ALA A 196 38.25 56.12 -8.45
#